data_AF-A0A087SFU8-F1
#
_entry.id   AF-A0A087SFU8-F1
#
_cell.length_a   1.000
_cell.length_b   1.000
_cell.length_c   1.000
_cell.angle_alpha   90.00
_cell.angle_beta   90.00
_cell.angle_gamma   90.00
#
_symmetry.space_group_name_H-M   'P 1'
#
loop_
_entity.id
_entity.type
_entity.pdbx_description
1 polymer ?
#
loop_
_entity_poly.entity_id
_entity_poly.type
_entity_poly.pdbx_seq_one_letter_code
_entity_poly.pdbx_strand_id
1 'polypeptide(L)'
;MQTQEILSLAIPVVWLAAFATQEQRARVSDPVNAVLMAMFLVHYIHRDLIYPFRIVPGKGTPLAVWSMAAGFCAYNGYLQTRYLLEEAAMGRAISPTFLLGAALWALGWGINLHSDTVLIRQRGGRRKGYSIPQGGLFALVSAANYFGEVVEWLGWALACRSLPATAFALFTIANLVPRALHHHAWYHKTFKTYPKQRRAIIPFLL
;
A
#
# COMPACT_ATOMS: atom_id res chain seq x y z
N MET A 1 13.53 -0.01 -13.10
CA MET A 1 12.15 0.36 -12.76
C MET A 1 11.61 -0.68 -11.79
N GLN A 2 10.98 -0.27 -10.69
CA GLN A 2 10.47 -1.20 -9.68
C GLN A 2 9.10 -1.73 -10.13
N THR A 3 9.11 -2.69 -11.05
CA THR A 3 7.91 -3.18 -11.77
C THR A 3 7.25 -4.40 -11.15
N GLN A 4 7.74 -4.85 -9.99
CA GLN A 4 7.29 -6.09 -9.36
C GLN A 4 5.81 -6.07 -8.96
N GLU A 5 5.22 -4.88 -8.81
CA GLU A 5 3.84 -4.71 -8.33
C GLU A 5 2.81 -4.60 -9.47
N ILE A 6 3.25 -4.41 -10.72
CA ILE A 6 2.40 -4.16 -11.90
C ILE A 6 1.34 -5.24 -12.12
N LEU A 7 1.58 -6.48 -11.66
CA LEU A 7 0.64 -7.58 -11.81
C LEU A 7 -0.62 -7.38 -10.96
N SER A 8 -0.52 -6.69 -9.82
CA SER A 8 -1.69 -6.31 -9.02
C SER A 8 -2.60 -5.32 -9.75
N LEU A 9 -2.06 -4.50 -10.65
CA LEU A 9 -2.84 -3.61 -11.53
C LEU A 9 -3.31 -4.32 -12.81
N ALA A 10 -2.40 -5.04 -13.47
CA ALA A 10 -2.65 -5.62 -14.79
C ALA A 10 -3.73 -6.70 -14.74
N ILE A 11 -3.74 -7.55 -13.69
CA ILE A 11 -4.73 -8.62 -13.57
C ILE A 11 -6.18 -8.09 -13.57
N PRO A 12 -6.60 -7.20 -12.65
CA PRO A 12 -7.96 -6.67 -12.68
C PRO A 12 -8.29 -5.92 -13.96
N VAL A 13 -7.36 -5.10 -14.47
CA VAL A 13 -7.60 -4.28 -15.68
C VAL A 13 -7.78 -5.17 -16.92
N VAL A 14 -6.88 -6.12 -17.15
CA VAL A 14 -6.95 -7.03 -18.30
C VAL A 14 -8.16 -7.95 -18.18
N TRP A 15 -8.46 -8.47 -16.98
CA TRP A 15 -9.63 -9.30 -16.77
C TRP A 15 -10.93 -8.55 -17.07
N LEU A 16 -11.09 -7.34 -16.54
CA LEU A 16 -12.26 -6.50 -16.80
C LEU A 16 -12.38 -6.08 -18.26
N ALA A 17 -11.25 -5.81 -18.94
CA ALA A 17 -11.27 -5.40 -20.34
C ALA A 17 -11.64 -6.57 -21.27
N ALA A 18 -10.96 -7.71 -21.12
CA ALA A 18 -10.97 -8.78 -22.13
C ALA A 18 -11.80 -10.01 -21.77
N PHE A 19 -11.99 -10.31 -20.47
CA PHE A 19 -12.50 -11.62 -20.03
C PHE A 19 -13.78 -11.54 -19.18
N ALA A 20 -14.11 -10.38 -18.62
CA ALA A 20 -15.24 -10.26 -17.70
C ALA A 20 -16.59 -10.52 -18.38
N THR A 21 -17.35 -11.44 -17.80
CA THR A 21 -18.73 -11.75 -18.20
C THR A 21 -19.68 -10.59 -17.88
N GLN A 22 -20.88 -10.60 -18.46
CA GLN A 22 -21.88 -9.56 -18.15
C GLN A 22 -22.24 -9.53 -16.65
N GLU A 23 -22.34 -10.71 -16.01
CA GLU A 23 -22.60 -10.81 -14.57
C GLU A 23 -21.47 -10.20 -13.75
N GLN A 24 -20.22 -10.52 -14.09
CA GLN A 24 -19.04 -9.96 -13.41
C GLN A 24 -18.97 -8.43 -13.55
N ARG A 25 -19.31 -7.90 -14.74
CA ARG A 25 -19.39 -6.46 -14.98
C ARG A 25 -20.51 -5.81 -14.16
N ALA A 26 -21.69 -6.42 -14.12
CA ALA A 26 -22.79 -5.93 -13.29
C ALA A 26 -22.41 -5.91 -11.81
N ARG A 27 -21.74 -6.97 -11.33
CA ARG A 27 -21.28 -7.09 -9.94
C ARG A 27 -20.26 -6.03 -9.56
N VAL A 28 -19.24 -5.79 -10.40
CA VAL A 28 -18.24 -4.74 -10.12
C VAL A 28 -18.83 -3.34 -10.29
N SER A 29 -19.87 -3.18 -11.12
CA SER A 29 -20.56 -1.89 -11.29
C SER A 29 -21.53 -1.56 -10.14
N ASP A 30 -21.82 -2.51 -9.25
CA ASP A 30 -22.57 -2.24 -8.02
C ASP A 30 -21.87 -1.14 -7.20
N PRO A 31 -22.58 -0.14 -6.65
CA PRO A 31 -21.96 1.05 -6.08
C PRO A 31 -20.86 0.78 -5.05
N VAL A 32 -21.06 -0.17 -4.13
CA VAL A 32 -20.06 -0.50 -3.11
C VAL A 32 -18.87 -1.24 -3.74
N ASN A 33 -19.13 -2.18 -4.65
CA ASN A 33 -18.08 -2.94 -5.34
C ASN A 33 -17.24 -2.05 -6.26
N ALA A 34 -17.87 -1.08 -6.92
CA ALA A 34 -17.23 -0.12 -7.80
C ALA A 34 -16.25 0.76 -7.01
N VAL A 35 -16.66 1.24 -5.83
CA VAL A 35 -15.77 2.01 -4.94
C VAL A 35 -14.60 1.15 -4.46
N LEU A 36 -14.83 -0.10 -4.05
CA LEU A 36 -13.74 -1.01 -3.65
C LEU A 36 -12.77 -1.28 -4.80
N MET A 37 -13.28 -1.58 -5.99
CA MET A 37 -12.44 -1.77 -7.18
C MET A 37 -11.62 -0.51 -7.46
N ALA A 38 -12.25 0.66 -7.40
CA ALA A 38 -11.57 1.94 -7.60
C ALA A 38 -10.47 2.19 -6.55
N MET A 39 -10.72 1.93 -5.27
CA MET A 39 -9.70 2.04 -4.21
C MET A 39 -8.48 1.18 -4.52
N PHE A 40 -8.69 -0.10 -4.85
CA PHE A 40 -7.60 -1.02 -5.20
C PHE A 40 -6.81 -0.56 -6.42
N LEU A 41 -7.52 -0.16 -7.49
CA LEU A 41 -6.89 0.31 -8.72
C LEU A 41 -6.14 1.63 -8.52
N VAL A 42 -6.71 2.60 -7.79
CA VAL A 42 -6.08 3.90 -7.53
C VAL A 42 -4.75 3.72 -6.79
N HIS A 43 -4.71 2.84 -5.79
CA HIS A 43 -3.47 2.50 -5.10
C HIS A 43 -2.41 2.02 -6.10
N TYR A 44 -2.72 0.98 -6.88
CA TYR A 44 -1.74 0.36 -7.78
C TYR A 44 -1.41 1.22 -9.00
N ILE A 45 -2.33 2.04 -9.51
CA ILE A 45 -2.03 3.07 -10.51
C ILE A 45 -0.95 4.01 -9.96
N HIS A 46 -1.11 4.52 -8.74
CA HIS A 46 -0.09 5.37 -8.16
C HIS A 46 1.22 4.60 -7.93
N ARG A 47 1.15 3.42 -7.31
CA ARG A 47 2.32 2.63 -6.92
C ARG A 47 3.14 2.12 -8.11
N ASP A 48 2.50 1.75 -9.22
CA ASP A 48 3.14 1.16 -10.39
C ASP A 48 3.43 2.16 -11.52
N LEU A 49 2.56 3.16 -11.71
CA LEU A 49 2.64 4.06 -12.86
C LEU A 49 3.07 5.49 -12.51
N ILE A 50 3.00 5.90 -11.23
CA ILE A 50 3.37 7.26 -10.82
C ILE A 50 4.64 7.24 -9.97
N TYR A 51 4.62 6.49 -8.86
CA TYR A 51 5.71 6.43 -7.90
C TYR A 51 7.07 6.03 -8.52
N PRO A 52 7.17 5.01 -9.39
CA PRO A 52 8.46 4.58 -9.93
C PRO A 52 9.12 5.63 -10.84
N PHE A 53 8.32 6.54 -11.43
CA PHE A 53 8.81 7.65 -12.24
C PHE A 53 9.24 8.87 -11.41
N ARG A 54 8.87 8.91 -10.12
CA ARG A 54 9.24 9.99 -9.20
C ARG A 54 10.49 9.70 -8.39
N ILE A 55 10.88 8.44 -8.26
CA ILE A 55 12.06 8.03 -7.48
C ILE A 55 13.35 8.13 -8.31
N VAL A 56 14.45 8.51 -7.64
CA VAL A 56 15.78 8.40 -8.24
C VAL A 56 16.17 6.92 -8.30
N PRO A 57 16.62 6.40 -9.46
CA PRO A 57 17.09 5.01 -9.57
C PRO A 57 18.14 4.68 -8.51
N GLY A 58 17.84 3.69 -7.67
CA GLY A 58 18.75 3.18 -6.65
C GLY A 58 19.57 1.99 -7.15
N LYS A 59 20.23 1.30 -6.20
CA LYS A 59 20.79 -0.02 -6.49
C LYS A 59 19.66 -0.96 -6.93
N GLY A 60 19.94 -1.82 -7.91
CA GLY A 60 18.98 -2.81 -8.40
C GLY A 60 18.48 -3.71 -7.27
N THR A 61 17.21 -4.13 -7.37
CA THR A 61 16.63 -5.12 -6.45
C THR A 61 17.15 -6.51 -6.85
N PRO A 62 17.61 -7.36 -5.92
CA PRO A 62 18.02 -8.72 -6.24
C PRO A 62 16.90 -9.50 -6.94
N LEU A 63 17.24 -10.27 -7.98
CA LEU A 63 16.26 -10.96 -8.82
C LEU A 63 15.31 -11.87 -8.02
N ALA A 64 15.84 -12.62 -7.04
CA ALA A 64 15.01 -13.47 -6.19
C ALA A 64 13.94 -12.68 -5.42
N VAL A 65 14.30 -11.53 -4.84
CA VAL A 65 13.37 -10.65 -4.11
C VAL A 65 12.33 -10.07 -5.05
N TRP A 66 12.75 -9.65 -6.26
CA TRP A 66 11.85 -9.15 -7.29
C TRP A 66 10.84 -10.23 -7.72
N SER A 67 11.30 -11.46 -7.99
CA SER A 67 10.44 -12.57 -8.43
C SER A 67 9.44 -12.98 -7.35
N MET A 68 9.85 -13.00 -6.08
CA MET A 68 8.94 -13.26 -4.96
C MET A 68 7.87 -12.16 -4.86
N ALA A 69 8.25 -10.89 -4.98
CA ALA A 69 7.32 -9.78 -4.96
C ALA A 69 6.34 -9.83 -6.15
N ALA A 70 6.82 -10.14 -7.35
CA ALA A 70 6.00 -10.31 -8.54
C ALA A 70 5.00 -11.48 -8.38
N GLY A 71 5.45 -12.64 -7.91
CA GLY A 71 4.59 -13.78 -7.63
C GLY A 71 3.52 -13.47 -6.57
N PHE A 72 3.90 -12.77 -5.50
CA PHE A 72 2.95 -12.29 -4.50
C PHE A 72 1.92 -11.33 -5.10
N CYS A 73 2.35 -10.33 -5.87
CA CYS A 73 1.46 -9.34 -6.48
C CYS A 73 0.51 -9.97 -7.50
N ALA A 74 0.97 -10.96 -8.26
CA ALA A 74 0.11 -11.73 -9.15
C ALA A 74 -0.98 -12.47 -8.37
N TYR A 75 -0.58 -13.20 -7.32
CA TYR A 75 -1.50 -13.99 -6.52
C TYR A 75 -2.48 -13.12 -5.74
N ASN A 76 -1.99 -12.08 -5.06
CA ASN A 76 -2.81 -11.13 -4.32
C ASN A 76 -3.76 -10.38 -5.25
N GLY A 77 -3.25 -9.82 -6.36
CA GLY A 77 -4.06 -9.17 -7.38
C GLY A 77 -5.18 -10.07 -7.90
N TYR A 78 -4.88 -11.34 -8.17
CA TYR A 78 -5.88 -12.34 -8.54
C TYR A 78 -6.92 -12.57 -7.45
N LEU A 79 -6.52 -12.84 -6.20
CA LEU A 79 -7.46 -13.10 -5.10
C LEU A 79 -8.41 -11.92 -4.84
N GLN A 80 -7.86 -10.69 -4.81
CA GLN A 80 -8.66 -9.49 -4.61
C GLN A 80 -9.66 -9.27 -5.75
N THR A 81 -9.20 -9.44 -6.99
CA THR A 81 -10.01 -9.28 -8.19
C THR A 81 -11.11 -10.34 -8.26
N ARG A 82 -10.76 -11.61 -8.05
CA ARG A 82 -11.70 -12.73 -8.07
C ARG A 82 -12.81 -12.53 -7.06
N TYR A 83 -12.47 -12.15 -5.83
CA TYR A 83 -13.48 -11.88 -4.80
C TYR A 83 -14.48 -10.81 -5.29
N LEU A 84 -14.00 -9.69 -5.83
CA LEU A 84 -14.87 -8.62 -6.32
C LEU A 84 -15.72 -9.01 -7.53
N LEU A 85 -15.23 -9.92 -8.38
CA LEU A 85 -15.93 -10.39 -9.58
C LEU A 85 -16.89 -11.56 -9.32
N GLU A 86 -16.60 -12.43 -8.35
CA GLU A 86 -17.28 -13.74 -8.20
C GLU A 86 -17.96 -13.94 -6.85
N GLU A 87 -17.57 -13.21 -5.80
CA GLU A 87 -18.03 -13.48 -4.43
C GLU A 87 -18.66 -12.27 -3.73
N ALA A 88 -18.27 -11.05 -4.09
CA ALA A 88 -18.78 -9.84 -3.47
C ALA A 88 -20.29 -9.71 -3.70
N ALA A 89 -21.05 -9.58 -2.61
CA ALA A 89 -22.50 -9.39 -2.69
C ALA A 89 -22.86 -8.11 -3.45
N MET A 90 -23.90 -8.19 -4.29
CA MET A 90 -24.54 -7.05 -4.95
C MET A 90 -25.65 -6.47 -4.05
N GLY A 91 -25.99 -5.20 -4.23
CA GLY A 91 -27.01 -4.52 -3.45
C GLY A 91 -26.60 -4.26 -1.99
N ARG A 92 -25.29 -4.25 -1.70
CA ARG A 92 -24.81 -3.94 -0.36
C ARG A 92 -25.13 -2.49 -0.02
N ALA A 93 -25.83 -2.28 1.08
CA ALA A 93 -26.06 -0.94 1.61
C ALA A 93 -24.73 -0.30 2.04
N ILE A 94 -24.62 1.01 1.83
CA ILE A 94 -23.54 1.82 2.41
C ILE A 94 -23.69 1.80 3.93
N SER A 95 -22.85 1.00 4.59
CA SER A 95 -22.88 0.83 6.04
C SER A 95 -21.85 1.73 6.73
N PRO A 96 -22.03 2.06 8.02
CA PRO A 96 -21.01 2.77 8.79
C PRO A 96 -19.65 2.07 8.78
N THR A 97 -19.62 0.73 8.77
CA THR A 97 -18.39 -0.06 8.66
C THR A 97 -17.68 0.16 7.33
N PHE A 98 -18.43 0.18 6.23
CA PHE A 98 -17.87 0.47 4.91
C PHE A 98 -17.31 1.89 4.84
N LEU A 99 -18.04 2.88 5.34
CA LEU A 99 -17.58 4.28 5.36
C LEU A 99 -16.34 4.46 6.23
N LEU A 100 -16.29 3.82 7.40
CA LEU A 100 -15.10 3.84 8.26
C LEU A 100 -13.91 3.17 7.56
N GLY A 101 -14.11 2.01 6.93
CA GLY A 101 -13.07 1.33 6.17
C GLY A 101 -12.53 2.18 5.01
N ALA A 102 -13.41 2.80 4.23
CA ALA A 102 -13.04 3.69 3.15
C ALA A 102 -12.30 4.95 3.65
N ALA A 103 -12.73 5.52 4.78
CA ALA A 103 -12.06 6.66 5.40
C ALA A 103 -10.66 6.30 5.92
N LEU A 104 -10.51 5.14 6.57
CA LEU A 104 -9.21 4.63 6.99
C LEU A 104 -8.29 4.34 5.80
N TRP A 105 -8.84 3.76 4.73
CA TRP A 105 -8.09 3.53 3.50
C TRP A 105 -7.56 4.85 2.93
N ALA A 106 -8.43 5.86 2.78
CA ALA A 106 -8.05 7.17 2.25
C ALA A 106 -7.03 7.88 3.13
N LEU A 107 -7.19 7.82 4.46
CA LEU A 107 -6.22 8.37 5.42
C LEU A 107 -4.86 7.68 5.28
N GLY A 108 -4.84 6.35 5.26
CA GLY A 108 -3.61 5.56 5.13
C GLY A 108 -2.88 5.85 3.82
N TRP A 109 -3.62 5.87 2.71
CA TRP A 109 -3.09 6.21 1.39
C TRP A 109 -2.52 7.64 1.38
N GLY A 110 -3.24 8.62 1.93
CA GLY A 110 -2.76 9.99 2.05
C GLY A 110 -1.46 10.13 2.86
N ILE A 111 -1.35 9.39 3.98
CA ILE A 111 -0.12 9.33 4.78
C ILE A 111 1.02 8.70 3.97
N ASN A 112 0.76 7.62 3.24
CA ASN A 112 1.76 6.95 2.40
C ASN A 112 2.28 7.90 1.30
N LEU A 113 1.38 8.55 0.55
CA LEU A 113 1.71 9.53 -0.49
C LEU A 113 2.55 10.71 0.02
N HIS A 114 2.14 11.27 1.16
CA HIS A 114 2.86 12.37 1.79
C HIS A 114 4.27 11.94 2.21
N SER A 115 4.36 10.80 2.90
CA SER A 115 5.62 10.28 3.43
C SER A 115 6.60 9.90 2.33
N ASP A 116 6.13 9.24 1.28
CA ASP A 116 6.93 8.92 0.10
C ASP A 116 7.42 10.19 -0.61
N THR A 117 6.58 11.23 -0.71
CA THR A 117 6.99 12.53 -1.26
C THR A 117 8.09 13.19 -0.44
N VAL A 118 8.00 13.13 0.90
CA VAL A 118 9.06 13.63 1.81
C VAL A 118 10.37 12.87 1.61
N LEU A 119 10.32 11.54 1.47
CA LEU A 119 11.50 10.69 1.22
C LEU A 119 12.14 10.97 -0.16
N ILE A 120 11.32 11.15 -1.20
CA ILE A 120 11.79 11.48 -2.55
C ILE A 120 12.54 12.81 -2.56
N ARG A 121 11.97 13.85 -1.93
CA ARG A 121 12.58 15.19 -1.85
C ARG A 121 13.95 15.16 -1.17
N GLN A 122 14.14 14.29 -0.18
CA GLN A 122 15.43 14.13 0.49
C GLN A 122 16.51 13.51 -0.40
N ARG A 123 16.13 12.58 -1.29
CA ARG A 123 17.05 11.94 -2.23
C ARG A 123 17.42 12.84 -3.42
N GLY A 124 16.58 13.83 -3.75
CA GLY A 124 16.84 14.79 -4.83
C GLY A 124 17.81 15.92 -4.47
N GLY A 125 18.29 16.01 -3.23
CA GLY A 125 19.24 17.04 -2.81
C GLY A 125 20.68 16.77 -3.27
N ARG A 126 21.51 17.82 -3.35
CA ARG A 126 22.95 17.76 -3.73
C ARG A 126 23.84 16.89 -2.79
N ARG A 127 23.31 16.38 -1.68
CA ARG A 127 24.07 15.56 -0.71
C ARG A 127 23.95 14.08 -1.06
N LYS A 128 25.08 13.45 -1.38
CA LYS A 128 25.18 11.99 -1.50
C LYS A 128 25.08 11.35 -0.10
N GLY A 129 24.04 10.57 0.14
CA GLY A 129 23.88 9.79 1.37
C GLY A 129 22.44 9.75 1.90
N TYR A 130 22.20 8.91 2.91
CA TYR A 130 20.94 8.90 3.62
C TYR A 130 20.83 10.11 4.56
N SER A 131 19.61 10.59 4.80
CA SER A 131 19.32 11.65 5.76
C SER A 131 18.16 11.26 6.66
N ILE A 132 18.02 11.96 7.79
CA ILE A 132 16.91 11.75 8.74
C ILE A 132 15.66 12.41 8.17
N PRO A 133 14.56 11.68 7.93
CA PRO A 133 13.36 12.30 7.41
C PRO A 133 12.69 13.21 8.45
N GLN A 134 12.22 14.37 8.02
CA GLN A 134 11.60 15.40 8.86
C GLN A 134 10.25 15.83 8.27
N GLY A 135 9.34 16.28 9.13
CA GLY A 135 8.02 16.75 8.75
C GLY A 135 6.93 15.66 8.74
N GLY A 136 5.68 16.09 8.88
CA GLY A 136 4.52 15.20 8.94
C GLY A 136 4.66 14.13 10.04
N LEU A 137 4.23 12.91 9.73
CA LEU A 137 4.30 11.79 10.67
C LEU A 137 5.73 11.33 10.98
N PHE A 138 6.73 11.74 10.20
CA PHE A 138 8.12 11.45 10.55
C PHE A 138 8.56 12.14 11.84
N ALA A 139 7.84 13.15 12.33
CA ALA A 139 8.08 13.70 13.66
C ALA A 139 7.85 12.66 14.78
N LEU A 140 6.94 11.70 14.55
CA LEU A 140 6.52 10.70 15.53
C LEU A 140 7.11 9.32 15.27
N VAL A 141 7.27 8.92 13.99
CA VAL A 141 7.69 7.56 13.62
C VAL A 141 8.79 7.53 12.56
N SER A 142 9.60 6.48 12.53
CA SER A 142 10.68 6.29 11.57
C SER A 142 10.18 5.91 10.17
N ALA A 143 9.12 5.11 10.10
CA ALA A 143 8.58 4.55 8.87
C ALA A 143 7.13 5.02 8.64
N ALA A 144 6.94 6.34 8.51
CA ALA A 144 5.63 6.95 8.32
C ALA A 144 4.88 6.42 7.08
N ASN A 145 5.59 6.12 5.99
CA ASN A 145 4.99 5.52 4.80
C ASN A 145 4.46 4.10 5.07
N TYR A 146 5.20 3.28 5.82
CA TYR A 146 4.76 1.94 6.21
C TYR A 146 3.57 1.98 7.16
N PHE A 147 3.53 2.94 8.08
CA PHE A 147 2.35 3.16 8.91
C PHE A 147 1.11 3.50 8.05
N GLY A 148 1.26 4.42 7.11
CA GLY A 148 0.19 4.77 6.17
C GLY A 148 -0.33 3.55 5.41
N GLU A 149 0.57 2.72 4.89
CA GLU A 149 0.20 1.52 4.14
C GLU A 149 -0.49 0.46 5.00
N VAL A 150 -0.09 0.30 6.27
CA VAL A 150 -0.79 -0.58 7.22
C VAL A 150 -2.21 -0.06 7.48
N VAL A 151 -2.37 1.24 7.75
CA VAL A 151 -3.70 1.85 7.96
C VAL A 151 -4.57 1.71 6.71
N GLU A 152 -3.96 1.88 5.54
CA GLU A 152 -4.63 1.75 4.25
C GLU A 152 -5.23 0.37 4.07
N TRP A 153 -4.42 -0.69 4.24
CA TRP A 153 -4.87 -2.06 4.03
C TRP A 153 -5.78 -2.59 5.15
N LEU A 154 -5.66 -2.07 6.37
CA LEU A 154 -6.65 -2.32 7.42
C LEU A 154 -8.01 -1.69 7.07
N GLY A 155 -8.02 -0.46 6.54
CA GLY A 155 -9.22 0.18 6.02
C GLY A 155 -9.85 -0.60 4.86
N TRP A 156 -9.03 -1.08 3.93
CA TRP A 156 -9.44 -1.98 2.85
C TRP A 156 -10.11 -3.26 3.37
N ALA A 157 -9.48 -3.96 4.32
CA ALA A 157 -10.05 -5.17 4.92
C ALA A 157 -11.39 -4.89 5.61
N LEU A 158 -11.51 -3.76 6.32
CA LEU A 158 -12.74 -3.34 6.98
C LEU A 158 -13.85 -2.97 5.98
N ALA A 159 -13.51 -2.34 4.87
CA ALA A 159 -14.46 -1.97 3.81
C ALA A 159 -14.93 -3.19 3.00
N CYS A 160 -13.99 -4.09 2.63
CA CYS A 160 -14.30 -5.30 1.86
C CYS A 160 -15.04 -6.35 2.69
N ARG A 161 -14.66 -6.51 3.96
CA ARG A 161 -15.10 -7.58 4.87
C ARG A 161 -14.94 -8.98 4.26
N SER A 162 -13.81 -9.21 3.60
CA SER A 162 -13.50 -10.48 2.94
C SER A 162 -12.26 -11.12 3.52
N LEU A 163 -12.20 -12.46 3.43
CA LEU A 163 -11.04 -13.23 3.83
C LEU A 163 -9.77 -12.80 3.06
N PRO A 164 -9.76 -12.67 1.72
CA PRO A 164 -8.54 -12.29 1.01
C PRO A 164 -8.08 -10.86 1.37
N ALA A 165 -9.00 -9.90 1.56
CA ALA A 165 -8.64 -8.55 2.00
C ALA A 165 -8.03 -8.53 3.41
N THR A 166 -8.58 -9.34 4.32
CA THR A 166 -8.06 -9.47 5.69
C THR A 166 -6.68 -10.14 5.69
N ALA A 167 -6.51 -11.21 4.91
CA ALA A 167 -5.23 -11.89 4.75
C ALA A 167 -4.17 -10.94 4.18
N PHE A 168 -4.53 -10.11 3.21
CA PHE A 168 -3.61 -9.12 2.66
C PHE A 168 -3.21 -8.06 3.70
N ALA A 169 -4.15 -7.54 4.48
CA ALA A 169 -3.83 -6.59 5.56
C ALA A 169 -2.87 -7.19 6.60
N LEU A 170 -3.10 -8.44 7.01
CA LEU A 170 -2.21 -9.15 7.94
C LEU A 170 -0.83 -9.40 7.33
N PHE A 171 -0.77 -9.77 6.05
CA PHE A 171 0.49 -9.92 5.33
C PHE A 171 1.27 -8.60 5.26
N THR A 172 0.61 -7.49 4.96
CA THR A 172 1.21 -6.15 4.96
C THR A 172 1.81 -5.84 6.33
N ILE A 173 1.08 -6.08 7.42
CA ILE A 173 1.58 -5.88 8.79
C ILE A 173 2.83 -6.75 9.04
N ALA A 174 2.75 -8.04 8.72
CA ALA A 174 3.83 -9.00 8.93
C ALA A 174 5.10 -8.64 8.13
N ASN A 175 4.98 -7.98 6.99
CA ASN A 175 6.13 -7.57 6.17
C ASN A 175 6.67 -6.19 6.55
N LEU A 176 5.79 -5.22 6.82
CA LEU A 176 6.17 -3.83 7.00
C LEU A 176 6.60 -3.51 8.43
N VAL A 177 6.01 -4.13 9.45
CA VAL A 177 6.38 -3.89 10.85
C VAL A 177 7.83 -4.31 11.14
N PRO A 178 8.30 -5.54 10.79
CA PRO A 178 9.69 -5.91 11.00
C PRO A 178 10.67 -5.03 10.22
N ARG A 179 10.29 -4.62 9.00
CA ARG A 179 11.09 -3.70 8.18
C ARG A 179 11.20 -2.32 8.81
N ALA A 180 10.10 -1.81 9.39
CA ALA A 180 10.11 -0.55 10.13
C ALA A 180 11.02 -0.61 11.35
N LEU A 181 10.97 -1.71 12.11
CA LEU A 181 11.86 -1.93 13.25
C LEU A 181 13.33 -1.95 12.83
N HIS A 182 13.64 -2.61 11.71
CA HIS A 182 15.00 -2.60 11.15
C HIS A 182 15.43 -1.18 10.73
N HIS A 183 14.57 -0.42 10.07
CA HIS A 183 14.84 0.97 9.70
C HIS A 183 15.08 1.85 10.94
N HIS A 184 14.24 1.71 11.97
CA HIS A 184 14.38 2.44 13.22
C HIS A 184 15.72 2.14 13.91
N ALA A 185 16.07 0.86 14.05
CA ALA A 185 17.35 0.44 14.61
C ALA A 185 18.55 0.93 13.80
N TRP A 186 18.44 0.90 12.46
CA TRP A 186 19.47 1.43 11.57
C TRP A 186 19.65 2.94 11.76
N TYR A 187 18.56 3.72 11.81
CA TYR A 187 18.64 5.16 12.05
C TYR A 187 19.35 5.51 13.37
N HIS A 188 19.04 4.78 14.45
CA HIS A 188 19.70 4.95 15.75
C HIS A 188 21.21 4.64 15.71
N LYS A 189 21.62 3.62 14.94
CA LYS A 189 23.02 3.26 14.78
C LYS A 189 23.79 4.23 13.89
N THR A 190 23.13 4.75 12.85
CA THR A 190 23.76 5.58 11.82
C THR A 190 23.83 7.05 12.19
N PHE A 191 22.80 7.61 12.84
CA PHE A 191 22.73 9.04 13.12
C PHE A 191 22.77 9.34 14.62
N LYS A 192 23.87 9.95 15.08
CA LYS A 192 24.01 10.41 16.47
C LYS A 192 22.93 11.42 16.88
N THR A 193 22.40 12.18 15.92
CA THR A 193 21.37 13.21 16.12
C THR A 193 19.94 12.68 15.89
N TYR A 194 19.75 11.37 15.78
CA TYR A 194 18.42 10.80 15.58
C TYR A 194 17.49 11.06 16.78
N PRO A 195 16.25 11.55 16.57
CA PRO A 195 15.33 11.82 17.68
C PRO A 195 14.95 10.55 18.45
N LYS A 196 15.30 10.50 19.73
CA LYS A 196 15.08 9.33 20.60
C LYS A 196 13.62 9.06 20.94
N GLN A 197 12.76 10.06 20.77
CA GLN A 197 11.34 9.97 21.06
C GLN A 197 10.55 9.32 19.92
N ARG A 198 11.12 9.21 18.72
CA ARG A 198 10.46 8.54 17.60
C ARG A 198 10.23 7.08 17.91
N ARG A 199 9.15 6.56 17.35
CA ARG A 199 8.81 5.14 17.33
C ARG A 199 9.09 4.56 15.95
N ALA A 200 9.08 3.25 15.79
CA ALA A 200 9.38 2.62 14.52
C ALA A 200 8.27 2.86 13.48
N ILE A 201 7.01 2.60 13.86
CA ILE A 201 5.85 2.61 12.95
C ILE A 201 4.54 3.07 13.59
N ILE A 202 4.21 2.69 14.83
CA ILE A 202 2.98 3.10 15.50
C ILE A 202 3.29 4.30 16.42
N PRO A 203 2.70 5.47 16.18
CA PRO A 203 2.92 6.65 17.02
C PRO A 203 2.69 6.34 18.51
N PHE A 204 3.63 6.79 19.35
CA PHE A 204 3.62 6.64 20.81
C PHE A 204 3.72 5.19 21.35
N LEU A 205 3.58 4.17 20.50
CA LEU A 205 3.58 2.77 20.91
C LEU A 205 4.82 2.00 20.44
N LEU A 206 5.00 1.83 19.12
CA LEU A 206 5.96 0.90 18.53
C LEU A 206 6.83 1.54 17.46
#